data_AF-A0A7X6H0Q3-F1
#
_entry.id   AF-A0A7X6H0Q3-F1
#
_cell.length_a   1.000
_cell.length_b   1.000
_cell.length_c   1.000
_cell.angle_alpha   90.00
_cell.angle_beta   90.00
_cell.angle_gamma   90.00
#
_symmetry.space_group_name_H-M   'P 1'
#
loop_
_entity.id
_entity.type
_entity.pdbx_description
1 polymer ?
#
loop_
_entity_poly.entity_id
_entity_poly.type
_entity_poly.pdbx_seq_one_letter_code
_entity_poly.pdbx_strand_id
1 'polypeptide(L)'
;MDRIILIFAITLGVYAALAGLTWTQRLVGERRTGRKRGMVLNLARRAGPPMMGGAILLTAGAVMDLPGAAPLAAVVIAGGLAYGLHRGLAEVGQGDRRSLGFRLAVTLGLTLAILWQAGLA
;
A
#
# COMPACT_ATOMS: atom_id res chain seq x y z
N MET A 1 7.18 -12.40 17.50
CA MET A 1 7.10 -12.39 16.03
C MET A 1 6.10 -11.33 15.54
N ASP A 2 4.93 -11.22 16.19
CA ASP A 2 3.84 -10.33 15.75
C ASP A 2 4.18 -8.83 15.70
N ARG A 3 5.01 -8.33 16.63
CA ARG A 3 5.42 -6.91 16.62
C ARG A 3 6.20 -6.52 15.37
N ILE A 4 7.10 -7.39 14.89
CA ILE A 4 7.90 -7.10 13.68
C ILE A 4 6.99 -7.10 12.45
N ILE A 5 6.08 -8.08 12.36
CA ILE A 5 5.11 -8.18 11.27
C ILE A 5 4.20 -6.95 11.25
N LEU A 6 3.75 -6.49 12.42
CA LEU A 6 2.93 -5.30 12.58
C LEU A 6 3.68 -4.02 12.17
N ILE A 7 4.92 -3.83 12.64
CA ILE A 7 5.78 -2.70 12.25
C ILE A 7 5.95 -2.67 10.72
N PHE A 8 6.21 -3.83 10.12
CA PHE A 8 6.39 -3.95 8.69
C PHE A 8 5.09 -3.64 7.92
N ALA A 9 3.95 -4.17 8.37
CA ALA A 9 2.64 -3.88 7.79
C ALA A 9 2.29 -2.39 7.88
N ILE A 10 2.56 -1.73 9.01
CA ILE A 10 2.33 -0.30 9.20
C ILE A 10 3.21 0.49 8.22
N THR A 11 4.51 0.17 8.15
CA THR A 11 5.46 0.87 7.27
C THR A 11 5.01 0.78 5.81
N LEU A 12 4.69 -0.43 5.35
CA LEU A 12 4.20 -0.68 4.00
C LEU A 12 2.84 0.00 3.77
N GLY A 13 1.96 0.01 4.77
CA GLY A 13 0.64 0.61 4.68
C GLY A 13 0.71 2.13 4.53
N VAL A 14 1.56 2.79 5.32
CA VAL A 14 1.84 4.23 5.20
C VAL A 14 2.40 4.54 3.81
N TYR A 15 3.36 3.75 3.33
CA TYR A 15 3.90 3.94 1.99
C TYR A 15 2.82 3.77 0.90
N ALA A 16 2.02 2.70 0.99
CA ALA A 16 0.93 2.42 0.07
C ALA A 16 -0.10 3.56 0.06
N ALA A 17 -0.45 4.12 1.23
CA ALA A 17 -1.36 5.27 1.34
C ALA A 17 -0.81 6.50 0.61
N LEU A 18 0.47 6.83 0.80
CA LEU A 18 1.11 7.97 0.12
C LEU A 18 1.23 7.74 -1.40
N ALA A 19 1.55 6.53 -1.82
CA ALA A 19 1.57 6.14 -3.23
C ALA A 19 0.16 6.22 -3.84
N GLY A 20 -0.86 5.77 -3.11
CA GLY A 20 -2.27 5.87 -3.47
C GLY A 20 -2.73 7.31 -3.61
N LEU A 21 -2.34 8.19 -2.66
CA LEU A 21 -2.65 9.62 -2.74
C LEU A 21 -2.06 10.26 -4.00
N THR A 22 -0.81 9.90 -4.36
CA THR A 22 -0.17 10.37 -5.59
C THR A 22 -0.93 9.89 -6.84
N TRP A 23 -1.37 8.63 -6.83
CA TRP A 23 -2.23 8.07 -7.87
C TRP A 23 -3.54 8.85 -8.01
N THR A 24 -4.22 9.12 -6.89
CA THR A 24 -5.48 9.87 -6.86
C THR A 24 -5.31 11.29 -7.37
N GLN A 25 -4.29 12.01 -6.92
CA GLN A 25 -3.96 13.36 -7.41
C GLN A 25 -3.81 13.37 -8.94
N ARG A 26 -3.11 12.37 -9.48
CA ARG A 26 -2.93 12.24 -10.93
C ARG A 26 -4.23 11.90 -11.66
N LEU A 27 -5.03 10.99 -11.10
CA LEU A 27 -6.29 10.58 -11.69
C LEU A 27 -7.30 11.73 -11.75
N VAL A 28 -7.32 12.57 -10.71
CA VAL A 28 -8.15 13.78 -10.64
C VAL A 28 -7.64 14.85 -11.63
N GLY A 29 -6.32 14.98 -11.78
CA GLY A 29 -5.71 15.93 -12.72
C GLY A 29 -5.79 15.53 -14.21
N GLU A 30 -6.09 14.27 -14.53
CA GLU A 30 -6.16 13.78 -15.92
C GLU A 30 -7.48 14.20 -16.60
N ARG A 31 -7.35 15.05 -17.62
CA ARG A 31 -8.49 15.62 -18.37
C ARG A 31 -8.98 14.72 -19.51
N ARG A 32 -8.15 13.80 -20.01
CA ARG A 32 -8.52 12.91 -21.12
C ARG A 32 -9.24 11.66 -20.61
N THR A 33 -10.54 11.55 -20.88
CA THR A 33 -11.39 10.45 -20.39
C THR A 33 -10.85 9.05 -20.73
N GLY A 34 -10.32 8.85 -21.95
CA GLY A 34 -9.73 7.56 -22.35
C GLY A 34 -8.48 7.20 -21.52
N ARG A 35 -7.61 8.18 -21.27
CA ARG A 35 -6.40 8.01 -20.45
C ARG A 35 -6.75 7.79 -18.98
N LYS A 36 -7.76 8.50 -18.48
CA LYS A 36 -8.33 8.31 -17.13
C LYS A 36 -8.84 6.88 -16.92
N ARG A 37 -9.61 6.33 -17.87
CA ARG A 37 -10.08 4.92 -17.81
C ARG A 37 -8.91 3.93 -17.79
N GLY A 38 -7.92 4.12 -18.66
CA GLY A 38 -6.71 3.28 -18.66
C GLY A 38 -5.95 3.32 -17.34
N MET A 39 -5.85 4.49 -16.72
CA MET A 39 -5.26 4.67 -15.39
C MET A 39 -6.02 3.94 -14.29
N VAL A 40 -7.36 4.03 -14.26
CA VAL A 40 -8.19 3.29 -13.29
C VAL A 40 -8.01 1.79 -13.46
N LEU A 41 -8.01 1.29 -14.70
CA LEU A 41 -7.79 -0.13 -14.98
C LEU A 41 -6.40 -0.59 -14.52
N ASN A 42 -5.37 0.22 -14.76
CA ASN A 42 -4.02 -0.07 -14.28
C ASN A 42 -3.97 -0.13 -12.75
N LEU A 43 -4.61 0.83 -12.08
CA LEU A 43 -4.73 0.84 -10.62
C LEU A 43 -5.45 -0.41 -10.10
N ALA A 44 -6.58 -0.76 -10.69
CA ALA A 44 -7.37 -1.94 -10.31
C ALA A 44 -6.59 -3.25 -10.49
N ARG A 45 -5.83 -3.39 -11.59
CA ARG A 45 -4.97 -4.58 -11.81
C ARG A 45 -3.85 -4.72 -10.78
N ARG A 46 -3.42 -3.62 -10.17
CA ARG A 46 -2.33 -3.58 -9.19
C ARG A 46 -2.81 -3.72 -7.76
N ALA A 47 -3.95 -3.10 -7.45
CA ALA A 47 -4.53 -3.11 -6.11
C ALA A 47 -5.46 -4.31 -5.87
N GLY A 48 -6.09 -4.85 -6.93
CA GLY A 48 -7.01 -5.96 -6.84
C GLY A 48 -6.41 -7.23 -6.22
N PRO A 49 -5.31 -7.78 -6.77
CA PRO A 49 -4.75 -9.02 -6.26
C PRO A 49 -4.32 -8.97 -4.78
N PRO A 50 -3.63 -7.91 -4.29
CA PRO A 50 -3.33 -7.77 -2.86
C PRO A 50 -4.56 -7.74 -1.96
N MET A 51 -5.61 -7.00 -2.37
CA MET A 51 -6.85 -6.90 -1.60
C MET A 51 -7.59 -8.24 -1.55
N MET A 52 -7.68 -8.94 -2.68
CA MET A 52 -8.28 -10.26 -2.76
C MET A 52 -7.49 -11.29 -1.95
N GLY A 53 -6.16 -11.31 -2.07
CA GLY A 53 -5.30 -12.21 -1.30
C GLY A 53 -5.42 -12.00 0.21
N GLY A 54 -5.45 -10.74 0.65
CA GLY A 54 -5.70 -10.40 2.05
C GLY A 54 -7.08 -10.81 2.54
N ALA A 55 -8.14 -10.55 1.77
CA ALA A 55 -9.49 -10.96 2.11
C ALA A 55 -9.61 -12.49 2.22
N ILE A 56 -8.99 -13.23 1.30
CA ILE A 56 -8.93 -14.70 1.35
C ILE A 56 -8.23 -15.17 2.63
N LEU A 57 -7.09 -14.57 2.99
CA LEU A 57 -6.37 -14.92 4.21
C LEU A 57 -7.18 -14.64 5.48
N LEU A 58 -7.89 -13.51 5.53
CA LEU A 58 -8.76 -13.19 6.67
C LEU A 58 -9.91 -14.17 6.79
N THR A 59 -10.60 -14.49 5.69
CA THR A 59 -11.71 -15.45 5.69
C THR A 59 -11.23 -16.86 6.04
N ALA A 60 -10.16 -17.32 5.40
CA ALA A 60 -9.54 -18.61 5.69
C ALA A 60 -9.08 -18.71 7.15
N GLY A 61 -8.45 -17.65 7.66
CA GLY A 61 -8.03 -17.57 9.05
C GLY A 61 -9.17 -17.63 10.04
N ALA A 62 -10.29 -16.94 9.75
CA ALA A 62 -11.48 -16.98 10.59
C ALA A 62 -12.21 -18.35 10.53
N VAL A 63 -12.25 -18.99 9.36
CA VAL A 63 -12.93 -20.29 9.17
C VAL A 63 -12.13 -21.45 9.76
N MET A 64 -10.80 -21.39 9.69
CA MET A 64 -9.90 -22.46 10.12
C MET A 64 -9.21 -22.19 11.47
N ASP A 65 -9.59 -21.11 12.16
CA ASP A 65 -8.99 -20.66 13.44
C ASP A 65 -7.44 -20.57 13.39
N LEU A 66 -6.91 -20.03 12.29
CA LEU A 66 -5.47 -19.97 12.06
C LEU A 66 -4.84 -18.81 12.86
N PRO A 67 -3.92 -19.09 13.80
CA PRO A 67 -3.24 -18.03 14.53
C PRO A 67 -2.36 -17.21 13.57
N GLY A 68 -2.40 -15.88 13.72
CA GLY A 68 -1.57 -14.97 12.93
C GLY A 68 -2.08 -14.66 11.51
N ALA A 69 -3.28 -15.11 11.13
CA ALA A 69 -3.86 -14.80 9.82
C ALA A 69 -4.07 -13.28 9.61
N ALA A 70 -4.49 -12.55 10.65
CA ALA A 70 -4.69 -11.11 10.58
C ALA A 70 -3.41 -10.31 10.29
N PRO A 71 -2.30 -10.46 11.06
CA PRO A 71 -1.06 -9.75 10.77
C PRO A 71 -0.44 -10.19 9.43
N LEU A 72 -0.60 -11.45 9.03
CA LEU A 72 -0.16 -11.92 7.71
C LEU A 72 -0.95 -11.25 6.58
N ALA A 73 -2.28 -11.20 6.69
CA ALA A 73 -3.14 -10.53 5.72
C ALA A 73 -2.80 -9.04 5.63
N ALA A 74 -2.53 -8.37 6.75
CA ALA A 74 -2.10 -6.98 6.79
C ALA A 74 -0.81 -6.75 5.97
N VAL A 75 0.19 -7.63 6.12
CA VAL A 75 1.42 -7.56 5.32
C VAL A 75 1.16 -7.81 3.84
N VAL A 76 0.34 -8.80 3.50
CA VAL A 76 0.02 -9.11 2.09
C VAL A 76 -0.68 -7.94 1.41
N ILE A 77 -1.67 -7.35 2.08
CA ILE A 77 -2.40 -6.18 1.57
C ILE A 77 -1.44 -4.99 1.46
N ALA A 78 -0.80 -4.60 2.56
CA ALA A 78 0.03 -3.41 2.61
C ALA A 78 1.24 -3.52 1.66
N GLY A 79 1.92 -4.65 1.66
CA GLY A 79 3.07 -4.91 0.81
C GLY A 79 2.71 -5.01 -0.67
N GLY A 80 1.64 -5.74 -0.99
CA GLY A 80 1.16 -5.85 -2.36
C GLY A 80 0.69 -4.50 -2.92
N LEU A 81 -0.02 -3.70 -2.12
CA LEU A 81 -0.41 -2.34 -2.50
C LEU A 81 0.80 -1.42 -2.66
N ALA A 82 1.73 -1.42 -1.69
CA ALA A 82 2.94 -0.61 -1.76
C ALA A 82 3.73 -0.90 -3.04
N TYR A 83 3.97 -2.18 -3.33
CA TYR A 83 4.66 -2.62 -4.54
C TYR A 83 3.87 -2.26 -5.81
N GLY A 84 2.60 -2.64 -5.88
CA GLY A 84 1.76 -2.43 -7.05
C GLY A 84 1.63 -0.97 -7.43
N LEU A 85 1.35 -0.11 -6.45
CA LEU A 85 1.22 1.34 -6.61
C LEU A 85 2.56 1.99 -6.99
N HIS A 86 3.66 1.60 -6.34
CA HIS A 86 5.00 2.09 -6.66
C HIS A 86 5.36 1.80 -8.12
N ARG A 87 5.29 0.53 -8.52
CA ARG A 87 5.57 0.12 -9.90
C ARG A 87 4.66 0.83 -10.89
N GLY A 88 3.39 1.00 -10.52
CA GLY A 88 2.40 1.70 -11.34
C GLY A 88 2.80 3.15 -11.58
N LEU A 89 3.22 3.87 -10.54
CA LEU A 89 3.71 5.25 -10.65
C LEU A 89 4.99 5.34 -11.49
N ALA A 90 5.91 4.40 -11.33
CA ALA A 90 7.15 4.34 -12.12
C ALA A 90 6.83 4.23 -13.62
N GLU A 91 5.93 3.33 -14.00
CA GLU A 91 5.54 3.10 -15.40
C GLU A 91 4.82 4.29 -16.03
N VAL A 92 4.05 5.06 -15.26
CA VAL A 92 3.41 6.27 -15.77
C VAL A 92 4.33 7.50 -15.76
N GLY A 93 5.63 7.32 -15.55
CA GLY A 93 6.64 8.38 -15.59
C GLY A 93 6.70 9.25 -14.34
N GLN A 94 6.21 8.75 -13.20
CA GLN A 94 6.27 9.41 -11.88
C GLN A 94 7.29 8.74 -10.95
N GLY A 95 8.25 8.02 -11.52
CA GLY A 95 9.40 7.45 -10.82
C GLY A 95 10.53 8.46 -10.55
N ASP A 96 10.23 9.76 -10.51
CA ASP A 96 11.25 10.79 -10.24
C ASP A 96 11.89 10.54 -8.87
N ARG A 97 13.23 10.51 -8.84
CA ARG A 97 14.04 10.23 -7.64
C ARG A 97 13.73 11.21 -6.52
N ARG A 98 13.45 12.47 -6.85
CA ARG A 98 13.09 13.49 -5.84
C ARG A 98 11.74 13.21 -5.19
N SER A 99 10.73 12.90 -6.00
CA SER A 99 9.40 12.50 -5.52
C SER A 99 9.44 11.21 -4.72
N LEU A 100 10.25 10.24 -5.15
CA LEU A 100 10.46 9.00 -4.41
C LEU A 100 11.12 9.26 -3.05
N GLY A 101 12.21 10.05 -3.02
CA GLY A 101 12.91 10.41 -1.78
C GLY A 101 12.01 11.11 -0.78
N PHE A 102 11.22 12.09 -1.24
CA PHE A 102 10.24 12.78 -0.38
C PHE A 102 9.20 11.81 0.19
N ARG A 103 8.63 10.94 -0.66
CA ARG A 103 7.64 9.95 -0.22
C ARG A 103 8.21 9.00 0.83
N LEU A 104 9.45 8.52 0.63
CA LEU A 104 10.13 7.66 1.61
C LEU A 104 10.42 8.39 2.92
N ALA A 105 10.86 9.65 2.87
CA ALA A 105 11.09 10.45 4.07
C ALA A 105 9.78 10.66 4.86
N VAL A 106 8.68 10.99 4.17
CA VAL A 106 7.36 11.12 4.81
C VAL A 106 6.86 9.77 5.34
N THR A 107 7.07 8.67 4.61
CA THR A 107 6.78 7.32 5.12
C THR A 107 7.51 7.08 6.43
N LEU A 108 8.82 7.28 6.48
CA LEU A 108 9.61 7.06 7.69
C LEU A 108 9.12 7.93 8.85
N GLY A 109 8.90 9.22 8.62
CA GLY A 109 8.42 10.13 9.65
C GLY A 109 7.05 9.73 10.22
N LEU A 110 6.09 9.41 9.34
CA LEU A 110 4.75 8.98 9.76
C LEU A 110 4.78 7.61 10.44
N THR A 111 5.54 6.66 9.91
CA THR A 111 5.70 5.34 10.53
C THR A 111 6.27 5.48 11.94
N LEU A 112 7.35 6.24 12.14
CA LEU A 112 7.93 6.45 13.46
C LEU A 112 6.94 7.11 14.42
N ALA A 113 6.20 8.13 13.96
CA ALA A 113 5.17 8.79 14.78
C ALA A 113 4.04 7.82 15.20
N ILE A 114 3.55 6.98 14.27
CA ILE A 114 2.51 5.98 14.56
C ILE A 114 3.02 4.92 15.53
N LEU A 115 4.24 4.42 15.33
CA LEU A 115 4.84 3.42 16.22
C LEU A 115 5.06 3.98 17.62
N TRP A 116 5.49 5.24 17.73
CA TRP A 116 5.66 5.93 19.01
C TRP A 116 4.32 6.10 19.74
N GLN A 117 3.28 6.56 19.04
CA GLN A 117 1.93 6.67 19.63
C GLN A 117 1.35 5.31 20.06
N ALA A 118 1.70 4.24 19.36
CA ALA A 118 1.29 2.88 19.70
C ALA A 118 2.12 2.23 20.82
N GLY A 119 3.16 2.90 21.34
CA GLY A 119 4.07 2.34 22.34
C GLY A 119 4.93 1.18 21.80
N LEU A 120 5.19 1.17 20.50
CA LEU A 120 5.95 0.14 19.78
C LEU A 120 7.36 0.60 19.38
N ALA A 121 7.67 1.88 19.54
CA ALA A 121 8.98 2.48 19.29
C ALA A 121 9.74 2.76 20.59
#